data_AF-A0A8I2Z665-F1
#
_entry.id   AF-A0A8I2Z665-F1
#
_cell.length_a   1.000
_cell.length_b   1.000
_cell.length_c   1.000
_cell.angle_alpha   90.00
_cell.angle_beta   90.00
_cell.angle_gamma   90.00
#
_symmetry.space_group_name_H-M   'P 1'
#
loop_
_entity.id
_entity.type
_entity.pdbx_description
1 polymer ?
#
loop_
_entity_poly.entity_id
_entity_poly.type
_entity_poly.pdbx_seq_one_letter_code
_entity_poly.pdbx_strand_id
1 'polypeptide(L)'
;MTHPALQPMLKARDIITNICSMDEPLPDKPHVTNRLRNMVESWPLDLQPQGRLILAADFVEVPAPFNSVDQYEAADRSGMFLLFADCVVILKKLGPNIVTGRDLLREIDKPSAAGLLVSMTNAAGGPGSYELAFTGWHNLSDVRFTESADGTLVWMTSTQEMKGAHAGEWVTGTAVTSRCFQLQETHEAKAFKWTEDIVKARVEGRFSEGEREDPTWTLRCSRLPDNNLGIFAAVFQEGADQLIEGRREPAPIRVVVDHEKGTKGAPIGHYGVEVTVNVHSGDMRRVNMQTAGLNGKQFADDVALEDFLPTLSRRSKSREALTPISLC
;
A
#
# COMPACT_ATOMS: atom_id res chain seq x y z
N MET A 1 23.22 44.83 -20.04
CA MET A 1 22.42 45.22 -18.87
C MET A 1 21.62 44.01 -18.44
N THR A 2 21.95 43.42 -17.30
CA THR A 2 21.23 42.27 -16.73
C THR A 2 19.91 42.74 -16.13
N HIS A 3 18.83 42.03 -16.43
CA HIS A 3 17.49 42.37 -15.97
C HIS A 3 17.45 42.43 -14.42
N PRO A 4 16.90 43.48 -13.79
CA PRO A 4 16.90 43.65 -12.33
C PRO A 4 16.30 42.48 -11.53
N ALA A 5 15.43 41.69 -12.16
CA ALA A 5 14.82 40.50 -11.53
C ALA A 5 15.71 39.25 -11.49
N LEU A 6 16.85 39.22 -12.19
CA LEU A 6 17.70 38.02 -12.27
C LEU A 6 18.34 37.66 -10.92
N GLN A 7 18.86 38.64 -10.19
CA GLN A 7 19.45 38.39 -8.87
C GLN A 7 18.46 37.86 -7.82
N PRO A 8 17.25 38.45 -7.64
CA PRO A 8 16.28 37.89 -6.71
C PRO A 8 15.77 36.52 -7.14
N MET A 9 15.65 36.23 -8.45
CA MET A 9 15.28 34.90 -8.93
C MET A 9 16.36 33.84 -8.66
N LEU A 10 17.64 34.17 -8.88
CA LEU A 10 18.75 33.26 -8.59
C LEU A 10 18.87 33.01 -7.08
N LYS A 11 18.69 34.06 -6.26
CA LYS A 11 18.67 33.91 -4.80
C LYS A 11 17.49 33.07 -4.33
N ALA A 12 16.30 33.23 -4.92
CA ALA A 12 15.15 32.40 -4.61
C ALA A 12 15.39 30.94 -5.01
N ARG A 13 15.96 30.68 -6.19
CA ARG A 13 16.38 29.33 -6.62
C ARG A 13 17.34 28.73 -5.61
N ASP A 14 18.39 29.45 -5.24
CA ASP A 14 19.41 28.92 -4.33
C ASP A 14 18.83 28.68 -2.92
N ILE A 15 17.90 29.52 -2.43
CA ILE A 15 17.18 29.28 -1.18
C ILE A 15 16.31 28.02 -1.27
N ILE A 16 15.54 27.84 -2.36
CA ILE A 16 14.72 26.65 -2.58
C ILE A 16 15.60 25.41 -2.67
N THR A 17 16.68 25.46 -3.45
CA THR A 17 17.65 24.37 -3.55
C THR A 17 18.27 24.04 -2.18
N ASN A 18 18.60 25.05 -1.37
CA ASN A 18 19.16 24.82 -0.04
C ASN A 18 18.13 24.18 0.91
N ILE A 19 16.88 24.67 0.91
CA ILE A 19 15.77 24.07 1.68
C ILE A 19 15.57 22.61 1.25
N CYS A 20 15.43 22.37 -0.06
CA CYS A 20 15.23 21.02 -0.60
C CYS A 20 16.44 20.09 -0.40
N SER A 21 17.66 20.62 -0.28
CA SER A 21 18.86 19.83 0.03
C SER A 21 19.07 19.57 1.52
N MET A 22 18.50 20.42 2.39
CA MET A 22 18.46 20.16 3.83
C MET A 22 17.36 19.16 4.22
N ASP A 23 16.36 19.01 3.34
CA ASP A 23 15.31 17.99 3.39
C ASP A 23 15.67 16.70 2.61
N GLU A 24 16.94 16.49 2.19
CA GLU A 24 17.36 15.17 1.71
C GLU A 24 17.09 14.15 2.84
N PRO A 25 16.15 13.21 2.67
CA PRO A 25 15.92 12.20 3.69
C PRO A 25 17.22 11.37 3.73
N LEU A 26 17.91 11.42 4.86
CA LEU A 26 18.79 10.32 5.25
C LEU A 26 18.00 9.04 4.95
N PRO A 27 18.54 8.06 4.19
CA PRO A 27 17.76 6.95 3.68
C PRO A 27 16.94 6.34 4.82
N ASP A 28 15.62 6.56 4.80
CA ASP A 28 14.69 6.45 5.94
C ASP A 28 14.53 5.02 6.51
N LYS A 29 15.21 4.05 5.91
CA LYS A 29 14.98 2.63 6.07
C LYS A 29 15.36 2.05 7.44
N PRO A 30 16.47 2.43 8.11
CA PRO A 30 16.77 1.88 9.43
C PRO A 30 16.05 2.63 10.57
N HIS A 31 15.51 3.82 10.34
CA HIS A 31 15.06 4.68 11.44
C HIS A 31 13.65 4.36 11.91
N VAL A 32 12.70 4.16 10.98
CA VAL A 32 11.30 3.84 11.34
C VAL A 32 11.21 2.47 12.02
N THR A 33 11.85 1.43 11.48
CA THR A 33 11.83 0.09 12.08
C THR A 33 12.50 0.05 13.45
N ASN A 34 13.63 0.76 13.63
CA ASN A 34 14.28 0.85 14.94
C ASN A 34 13.41 1.61 15.95
N ARG A 35 12.72 2.68 15.53
CA ARG A 35 11.77 3.39 16.40
C ARG A 35 10.61 2.48 16.81
N LEU A 36 9.98 1.81 15.85
CA LEU A 36 8.89 0.86 16.10
C LEU A 36 9.32 -0.24 17.08
N ARG A 37 10.54 -0.78 16.95
CA ARG A 37 11.08 -1.79 17.86
C ARG A 37 11.14 -1.33 19.32
N ASN A 38 11.35 -0.03 19.55
CA ASN A 38 11.41 0.53 20.90
C ASN A 38 10.04 1.02 21.40
N MET A 39 9.06 1.20 20.51
CA MET A 39 7.73 1.72 20.83
C MET A 39 6.66 0.62 20.95
N VAL A 40 6.86 -0.50 20.28
CA VAL A 40 5.94 -1.64 20.23
C VAL A 40 6.55 -2.81 20.99
N GLU A 41 5.81 -3.32 21.96
CA GLU A 41 6.21 -4.51 22.71
C GLU A 41 6.33 -5.70 21.75
N SER A 42 7.33 -6.55 21.98
CA SER A 42 7.46 -7.81 21.24
C SER A 42 7.68 -7.62 19.73
N TRP A 43 8.24 -6.50 19.27
CA TRP A 43 8.54 -6.31 17.84
C TRP A 43 9.57 -7.35 17.34
N PRO A 44 9.29 -8.10 16.25
CA PRO A 44 10.18 -9.15 15.78
C PRO A 44 11.50 -8.60 15.24
N LEU A 45 12.63 -9.25 15.56
CA LEU A 45 13.95 -8.85 15.04
C LEU A 45 14.10 -9.10 13.53
N ASP A 46 13.39 -10.10 13.02
CA ASP A 46 13.33 -10.54 11.62
C ASP A 46 12.33 -9.71 10.79
N LEU A 47 11.47 -8.91 11.42
CA LEU A 47 10.57 -8.01 10.71
C LEU A 47 11.30 -6.72 10.29
N GLN A 48 11.63 -6.67 9.00
CA GLN A 48 12.23 -5.52 8.34
C GLN A 48 11.42 -5.14 7.09
N PRO A 49 10.35 -4.33 7.25
CA PRO A 49 9.61 -3.79 6.12
C PRO A 49 10.57 -3.08 5.15
N GLN A 50 10.48 -3.39 3.86
CA GLN A 50 11.34 -2.79 2.83
C GLN A 50 10.68 -1.57 2.21
N GLY A 51 9.35 -1.47 2.29
CA GLY A 51 8.56 -0.33 1.87
C GLY A 51 8.46 0.76 2.94
N ARG A 52 8.11 1.97 2.52
CA ARG A 52 7.79 3.08 3.44
C ARG A 52 6.55 2.75 4.28
N LEU A 53 6.49 3.26 5.50
CA LEU A 53 5.26 3.31 6.29
C LEU A 53 4.32 4.35 5.66
N ILE A 54 3.15 3.93 5.21
CA ILE A 54 2.18 4.76 4.50
C ILE A 54 1.18 5.37 5.48
N LEU A 55 0.58 4.55 6.34
CA LEU A 55 -0.39 5.01 7.33
C LEU A 55 -0.56 4.03 8.48
N ALA A 56 -1.24 4.48 9.53
CA ALA A 56 -1.71 3.68 10.64
C ALA A 56 -3.24 3.83 10.77
N ALA A 57 -3.96 2.72 10.86
CA ALA A 57 -5.42 2.71 10.95
C ALA A 57 -5.88 1.99 12.21
N ASP A 58 -6.62 2.70 13.06
CA ASP A 58 -7.21 2.17 14.28
C ASP A 58 -8.42 1.28 13.96
N PHE A 59 -8.60 0.21 14.72
CA PHE A 59 -9.72 -0.71 14.55
C PHE A 59 -10.20 -1.32 15.87
N VAL A 60 -11.42 -1.85 15.84
CA VAL A 60 -11.92 -2.86 16.78
C VAL A 60 -12.24 -4.13 16.00
N GLU A 61 -11.70 -5.27 16.45
CA GLU A 61 -12.03 -6.55 15.84
C GLU A 61 -13.43 -7.01 16.26
N VAL A 62 -14.24 -7.40 15.28
CA VAL A 62 -15.63 -7.81 15.48
C VAL A 62 -15.73 -9.34 15.32
N PRO A 63 -16.02 -10.09 16.40
CA PRO A 63 -16.16 -11.54 16.32
C PRO A 63 -17.46 -11.93 15.58
N ALA A 64 -17.50 -13.13 15.00
CA ALA A 64 -18.75 -13.73 14.57
C ALA A 64 -19.72 -13.80 15.78
N PRO A 65 -21.02 -13.48 15.63
CA PRO A 65 -21.77 -13.30 14.38
C PRO A 65 -21.77 -11.86 13.79
N PHE A 66 -20.74 -11.06 14.07
CA PHE A 66 -20.52 -9.70 13.55
C PHE A 66 -21.50 -8.65 14.05
N ASN A 67 -21.96 -8.83 15.29
CA ASN A 67 -22.75 -7.82 16.00
C ASN A 67 -21.85 -6.70 16.54
N SER A 68 -22.44 -5.55 16.86
CA SER A 68 -21.74 -4.47 17.55
C SER A 68 -21.09 -4.97 18.84
N VAL A 69 -19.81 -4.64 19.02
CA VAL A 69 -19.04 -4.99 20.21
C VAL A 69 -19.35 -3.96 21.30
N ASP A 70 -19.70 -4.44 22.50
CA ASP A 70 -19.91 -3.55 23.65
C ASP A 70 -18.62 -2.82 24.04
N GLN A 71 -18.74 -1.63 24.64
CA GLN A 71 -17.58 -0.77 24.95
C GLN A 71 -16.50 -1.45 25.80
N TYR A 72 -16.89 -2.36 26.70
CA TYR A 72 -15.95 -3.10 27.54
C TYR A 72 -15.15 -4.15 26.76
N GLU A 73 -15.79 -4.83 25.79
CA GLU A 73 -15.11 -5.78 24.91
C GLU A 73 -14.32 -5.08 23.81
N ALA A 74 -14.75 -3.88 23.41
CA ALA A 74 -14.09 -3.10 22.37
C ALA A 74 -12.65 -2.76 22.77
N ALA A 75 -12.39 -2.47 24.04
CA ALA A 75 -11.05 -2.16 24.54
C ALA A 75 -10.07 -3.32 24.35
N ASP A 76 -10.47 -4.55 24.68
CA ASP A 76 -9.59 -5.74 24.54
C ASP A 76 -9.37 -6.16 23.08
N ARG A 77 -10.31 -5.79 22.21
CA ARG A 77 -10.30 -6.06 20.77
C ARG A 77 -9.79 -4.87 19.94
N SER A 78 -9.36 -3.80 20.61
CA SER A 78 -8.83 -2.61 19.96
C SER A 78 -7.40 -2.87 19.47
N GLY A 79 -7.15 -2.46 18.24
CA GLY A 79 -5.87 -2.63 17.60
C GLY A 79 -5.58 -1.54 16.59
N MET A 80 -4.49 -1.73 15.88
CA MET A 80 -4.01 -0.82 14.86
C MET A 80 -3.36 -1.61 13.73
N PHE A 81 -3.70 -1.28 12.50
CA PHE A 81 -2.93 -1.70 11.34
C PHE A 81 -1.82 -0.68 11.06
N LEU A 82 -0.60 -1.15 10.85
CA LEU A 82 0.44 -0.36 10.19
C LEU A 82 0.56 -0.82 8.74
N LEU A 83 0.29 0.09 7.80
CA LEU A 83 0.37 -0.19 6.38
C LEU A 83 1.71 0.29 5.84
N PHE A 84 2.57 -0.66 5.48
CA PHE A 84 3.78 -0.39 4.69
C PHE A 84 3.48 -0.65 3.21
N ALA A 85 4.31 -0.13 2.31
CA ALA A 85 4.13 -0.39 0.87
C ALA A 85 4.24 -1.89 0.51
N ASP A 86 4.79 -2.74 1.39
CA ASP A 86 5.01 -4.16 1.13
C ASP A 86 4.41 -5.12 2.16
N CYS A 87 4.06 -4.66 3.35
CA CYS A 87 3.42 -5.49 4.36
C CYS A 87 2.37 -4.73 5.16
N VAL A 88 1.46 -5.48 5.78
CA VAL A 88 0.56 -4.97 6.81
C VAL A 88 0.92 -5.62 8.15
N VAL A 89 1.14 -4.80 9.17
CA VAL A 89 1.40 -5.22 10.54
C VAL A 89 0.15 -5.00 11.38
N ILE A 90 -0.15 -5.94 12.26
CA ILE A 90 -1.30 -5.90 13.17
C ILE A 90 -0.77 -5.73 14.59
N LEU A 91 -1.24 -4.68 15.27
CA LEU A 91 -0.91 -4.37 16.65
C LEU A 91 -2.15 -4.46 17.55
N LYS A 92 -1.93 -4.82 18.81
CA LYS A 92 -2.92 -4.72 19.90
C LYS A 92 -2.62 -3.48 20.74
N LYS A 93 -3.67 -2.77 21.17
CA LYS A 93 -3.52 -1.67 22.13
C LYS A 93 -3.45 -2.21 23.55
N LEU A 94 -2.48 -1.74 24.33
CA LEU A 94 -2.25 -2.16 25.70
C LEU A 94 -2.81 -1.10 26.66
N GLY A 95 -3.89 -1.45 27.35
CA GLY A 95 -4.50 -0.60 28.39
C GLY A 95 -5.52 0.42 27.86
N PRO A 96 -6.02 1.31 28.75
CA PRO A 96 -7.08 2.28 28.44
C PRO A 96 -6.57 3.52 27.70
N ASN A 97 -5.25 3.70 27.57
CA ASN A 97 -4.66 4.83 26.86
C ASN A 97 -4.91 4.67 25.36
N ILE A 98 -5.65 5.62 24.79
CA ILE A 98 -6.01 5.63 23.37
C ILE A 98 -4.86 6.25 22.58
N VAL A 99 -3.76 5.50 22.39
CA VAL A 99 -2.81 5.85 21.33
C VAL A 99 -3.55 5.67 20.01
N THR A 100 -3.68 6.76 19.27
CA THR A 100 -4.24 6.73 17.91
C THR A 100 -3.13 6.46 16.90
N GLY A 101 -3.48 5.93 15.73
CA GLY A 101 -2.54 5.77 14.62
C GLY A 101 -1.90 7.09 14.21
N ARG A 102 -2.66 8.19 14.33
CA ARG A 102 -2.15 9.54 14.09
C ARG A 102 -1.09 9.97 15.11
N ASP A 103 -1.29 9.68 16.39
CA ASP A 103 -0.31 9.99 17.43
C ASP A 103 0.97 9.16 17.24
N LEU A 104 0.82 7.88 16.91
CA LEU A 104 1.95 7.00 16.60
C LEU A 104 2.77 7.53 15.41
N LEU A 105 2.12 7.87 14.29
CA LEU A 105 2.81 8.41 13.12
C LEU A 105 3.53 9.72 13.43
N ARG A 106 2.91 10.61 14.22
CA ARG A 106 3.55 11.86 14.66
C ARG A 106 4.80 11.58 15.48
N GLU A 107 4.74 10.63 16.41
CA GLU A 107 5.86 10.29 17.28
C GLU A 107 7.00 9.60 16.50
N ILE A 108 6.65 8.79 15.49
CA ILE A 108 7.62 8.18 14.55
C ILE A 108 8.30 9.21 13.66
N ASP A 109 7.62 10.29 13.30
CA ASP A 109 8.21 11.37 12.49
C ASP A 109 9.04 12.30 13.39
N LYS A 110 8.37 12.94 14.35
CA LYS A 110 8.95 13.92 15.27
C LYS A 110 8.72 13.50 16.73
N PRO A 111 9.68 12.80 17.35
CA PRO A 111 9.48 12.22 18.67
C PRO A 111 9.53 13.32 19.72
N SER A 112 8.64 13.21 20.70
CA SER A 112 8.60 14.08 21.86
C SER A 112 9.75 13.76 22.83
N ALA A 113 10.12 14.72 23.68
CA ALA A 113 11.14 14.46 24.71
C ALA A 113 10.74 13.30 25.64
N ALA A 114 9.45 13.18 25.95
CA ALA A 114 8.90 12.08 26.74
C ALA A 114 9.01 10.73 26.00
N GLY A 115 8.60 10.68 24.73
CA GLY A 115 8.68 9.46 23.93
C GLY A 115 10.12 9.01 23.64
N LEU A 116 11.07 9.94 23.49
CA LEU A 116 12.50 9.62 23.42
C LEU A 116 12.99 8.95 24.71
N LEU A 117 12.61 9.47 25.87
CA LEU A 117 12.99 8.87 27.16
C LEU A 117 12.42 7.44 27.30
N VAL A 118 11.14 7.25 26.96
CA VAL A 118 10.49 5.92 26.99
C VAL A 118 11.18 4.96 26.00
N SER A 119 11.47 5.42 24.78
CA SER A 119 12.17 4.63 23.76
C SER A 119 13.57 4.20 24.23
N MET A 120 14.31 5.11 24.87
CA MET A 120 15.63 4.81 25.44
C MET A 120 15.57 3.83 26.61
N THR A 121 14.58 3.96 27.50
CA THR A 121 14.41 3.02 28.62
C THR A 121 14.06 1.62 28.13
N ASN A 122 13.21 1.52 27.11
CA ASN A 122 12.84 0.25 26.48
C ASN A 122 14.05 -0.38 25.78
N ALA A 123 14.83 0.41 25.03
CA ALA A 123 16.05 -0.06 24.37
C ALA A 123 17.14 -0.52 25.37
N ALA A 124 17.18 0.06 26.57
CA ALA A 124 18.10 -0.31 27.63
C ALA A 124 17.68 -1.57 28.43
N GLY A 125 16.53 -2.19 28.10
CA GLY A 125 16.01 -3.35 28.80
C GLY A 125 15.45 -3.05 30.20
N GLY A 126 15.06 -1.79 30.45
CA GLY A 126 14.34 -1.40 31.67
C GLY A 126 12.92 -1.99 31.71
N PRO A 127 12.17 -1.80 32.81
CA PRO A 127 10.76 -2.18 32.86
C PRO A 127 10.00 -1.43 31.77
N GLY A 128 9.66 -2.15 30.69
CA GLY A 128 9.09 -1.58 29.49
C GLY A 128 7.70 -1.02 29.74
N SER A 129 7.48 0.23 29.36
CA SER A 129 6.15 0.85 29.33
C SER A 129 5.71 0.94 27.88
N TYR A 130 4.97 -0.08 27.43
CA TYR A 130 4.46 -0.16 26.07
C TYR A 130 2.96 0.09 26.05
N GLU A 131 2.51 0.87 25.06
CA GLU A 131 1.08 1.13 24.81
C GLU A 131 0.55 0.30 23.63
N LEU A 132 1.46 -0.37 22.91
CA LEU A 132 1.16 -1.20 21.75
C LEU A 132 1.95 -2.51 21.87
N ALA A 133 1.30 -3.63 21.52
CA ALA A 133 1.92 -4.93 21.38
C ALA A 133 1.84 -5.42 19.94
N PHE A 134 2.92 -6.05 19.50
CA PHE A 134 2.96 -6.75 18.22
C PHE A 134 2.13 -8.03 18.27
N THR A 135 1.25 -8.25 17.27
CA THR A 135 0.43 -9.47 17.18
C THR A 135 0.74 -10.34 15.97
N GLY A 136 1.22 -9.73 14.87
CA GLY A 136 1.56 -10.45 13.65
C GLY A 136 1.61 -9.54 12.42
N TRP A 137 2.01 -10.12 11.29
CA TRP A 137 2.10 -9.39 10.02
C TRP A 137 1.90 -10.30 8.81
N HIS A 138 1.53 -9.70 7.68
CA HIS A 138 1.47 -10.38 6.39
C HIS A 138 2.16 -9.54 5.31
N ASN A 139 2.73 -10.19 4.30
CA ASN A 139 3.01 -9.48 3.06
C ASN A 139 1.69 -8.93 2.51
N LEU A 140 1.71 -7.77 1.86
CA LEU A 140 0.49 -7.20 1.28
C LEU A 140 -0.13 -8.09 0.19
N SER A 141 0.65 -8.94 -0.46
CA SER A 141 0.19 -9.94 -1.44
C SER A 141 -0.63 -11.07 -0.82
N ASP A 142 -0.46 -11.32 0.48
CA ASP A 142 -0.97 -12.52 1.15
C ASP A 142 -2.31 -12.27 1.86
N VAL A 143 -2.90 -11.09 1.64
CA VAL A 143 -4.13 -10.65 2.30
C VAL A 143 -5.09 -10.11 1.25
N ARG A 144 -6.38 -10.06 1.56
CA ARG A 144 -7.41 -9.45 0.74
C ARG A 144 -8.36 -8.70 1.65
N PHE A 145 -8.75 -7.50 1.24
CA PHE A 145 -9.71 -6.70 1.96
C PHE A 145 -11.02 -6.63 1.17
N THR A 146 -12.12 -6.88 1.87
CA THR A 146 -13.49 -6.72 1.36
C THR A 146 -14.29 -5.92 2.38
N GLU A 147 -15.28 -5.16 1.94
CA GLU A 147 -16.05 -4.28 2.81
C GLU A 147 -17.54 -4.61 2.81
N SER A 148 -18.23 -4.15 3.85
CA SER A 148 -19.68 -4.23 3.94
C SER A 148 -20.33 -3.21 3.00
N ALA A 149 -21.57 -3.48 2.59
CA ALA A 149 -22.30 -2.60 1.69
C ALA A 149 -22.58 -1.19 2.27
N ASP A 150 -22.63 -1.07 3.60
CA ASP A 150 -22.76 0.19 4.33
C ASP A 150 -21.41 0.88 4.61
N GLY A 151 -20.28 0.25 4.23
CA GLY A 151 -18.93 0.80 4.36
C GLY A 151 -18.40 0.87 5.80
N THR A 152 -19.07 0.24 6.76
CA THR A 152 -18.73 0.30 8.19
C THR A 152 -17.72 -0.76 8.61
N LEU A 153 -17.74 -1.92 7.96
CA LEU A 153 -16.91 -3.07 8.28
C LEU A 153 -15.95 -3.41 7.13
N VAL A 154 -14.78 -3.91 7.51
CA VAL A 154 -13.81 -4.49 6.58
C VAL A 154 -13.42 -5.90 7.04
N TRP A 155 -13.39 -6.84 6.11
CA TRP A 155 -12.85 -8.17 6.30
C TRP A 155 -11.46 -8.25 5.72
N MET A 156 -10.51 -8.73 6.53
CA MET A 156 -9.19 -9.14 6.09
C MET A 156 -9.18 -10.65 5.95
N THR A 157 -9.00 -11.16 4.74
CA THR A 157 -8.82 -12.58 4.47
C THR A 157 -7.37 -12.83 4.11
N SER A 158 -6.69 -13.66 4.89
CA SER A 158 -5.33 -14.11 4.60
C SER A 158 -5.36 -15.28 3.62
N THR A 159 -4.30 -15.43 2.82
CA THR A 159 -4.07 -16.57 1.92
C THR A 159 -2.87 -17.40 2.35
N GLN A 160 -2.06 -16.88 3.27
CA GLN A 160 -0.91 -17.52 3.89
C GLN A 160 -0.99 -17.34 5.41
N GLU A 161 -0.25 -18.16 6.14
CA GLU A 161 -0.13 -18.04 7.58
C GLU A 161 0.45 -16.68 8.00
N MET A 162 -0.03 -16.16 9.13
CA MET A 162 0.45 -14.91 9.70
C MET A 162 1.87 -15.11 10.24
N LYS A 163 2.75 -14.18 9.88
CA LYS A 163 4.16 -14.19 10.29
C LYS A 163 4.33 -13.49 11.64
N GLY A 164 5.45 -13.75 12.31
CA GLY A 164 5.73 -13.22 13.65
C GLY A 164 5.15 -14.06 14.79
N ALA A 165 4.90 -15.34 14.53
CA ALA A 165 4.38 -16.32 15.51
C ALA A 165 5.18 -16.39 16.83
N HIS A 166 6.48 -16.10 16.74
CA HIS A 166 7.45 -16.21 17.81
C HIS A 166 7.64 -14.91 18.60
N ALA A 167 6.92 -13.85 18.22
CA ALA A 167 7.23 -12.50 18.66
C ALA A 167 6.88 -12.22 20.13
N GLY A 168 5.91 -12.93 20.71
CA GLY A 168 5.54 -12.77 22.12
C GLY A 168 4.21 -13.41 22.48
N GLU A 169 3.72 -13.15 23.70
CA GLU A 169 2.47 -13.72 24.23
C GLU A 169 1.19 -13.14 23.59
N TRP A 170 1.32 -12.01 22.88
CA TRP A 170 0.20 -11.31 22.24
C TRP A 170 -0.21 -11.87 20.87
N VAL A 171 0.50 -12.89 20.39
CA VAL A 171 0.20 -13.55 19.11
C VAL A 171 -1.07 -14.39 19.26
N THR A 172 -2.13 -14.03 18.55
CA THR A 172 -3.47 -14.66 18.68
C THR A 172 -3.65 -15.94 17.86
N GLY A 173 -2.66 -16.30 17.03
CA GLY A 173 -2.64 -17.51 16.20
C GLY A 173 -2.16 -17.23 14.77
N THR A 174 -1.55 -18.21 14.11
CA THR A 174 -0.90 -18.00 12.79
C THR A 174 -1.69 -18.54 11.62
N ALA A 175 -2.77 -19.28 11.87
CA ALA A 175 -3.55 -19.94 10.84
C ALA A 175 -4.11 -18.93 9.82
N VAL A 176 -4.42 -19.44 8.62
CA VAL A 176 -5.18 -18.68 7.63
C VAL A 176 -6.56 -18.35 8.21
N THR A 177 -6.85 -17.06 8.29
CA THR A 177 -8.08 -16.51 8.87
C THR A 177 -8.81 -15.54 7.93
N SER A 178 -10.10 -15.38 8.19
CA SER A 178 -10.91 -14.24 7.74
C SER A 178 -11.42 -13.52 8.98
N ARG A 179 -10.95 -12.28 9.19
CA ARG A 179 -11.21 -11.48 10.39
C ARG A 179 -11.97 -10.22 10.01
N CYS A 180 -12.94 -9.82 10.83
CA CYS A 180 -13.78 -8.64 10.60
C CYS A 180 -13.36 -7.50 11.52
N PHE A 181 -13.30 -6.30 10.99
CA PHE A 181 -12.84 -5.11 11.71
C PHE A 181 -13.78 -3.94 11.45
N GLN A 182 -14.08 -3.21 12.51
CA GLN A 182 -14.68 -1.89 12.43
C GLN A 182 -13.56 -0.86 12.55
N LEU A 183 -13.33 -0.10 11.49
CA LEU A 183 -12.30 0.95 11.46
C LEU A 183 -12.75 2.16 12.28
N GLN A 184 -11.78 2.84 12.89
CA GLN A 184 -12.00 4.00 13.75
C GLN A 184 -11.32 5.25 13.20
N GLU A 185 -11.55 6.39 13.85
CA GLU A 185 -10.88 7.66 13.59
C GLU A 185 -11.02 8.11 12.11
N THR A 186 -9.89 8.28 11.41
CA THR A 186 -9.87 8.79 10.04
C THR A 186 -10.54 7.89 9.01
N HIS A 187 -10.73 6.62 9.36
CA HIS A 187 -11.33 5.58 8.52
C HIS A 187 -12.69 5.10 9.03
N GLU A 188 -13.25 5.74 10.07
CA GLU A 188 -14.58 5.43 10.59
C GLU A 188 -15.64 5.57 9.48
N ALA A 189 -16.47 4.52 9.32
CA ALA A 189 -17.48 4.38 8.28
C ALA A 189 -16.96 4.60 6.84
N LYS A 190 -15.65 4.40 6.61
CA LYS A 190 -14.97 4.60 5.34
C LYS A 190 -14.10 3.38 4.98
N ALA A 191 -14.66 2.18 5.08
CA ALA A 191 -13.98 0.94 4.70
C ALA A 191 -13.38 1.02 3.28
N PHE A 192 -14.10 1.65 2.33
CA PHE A 192 -13.61 1.88 0.97
C PHE A 192 -12.28 2.61 0.92
N LYS A 193 -12.07 3.60 1.79
CA LYS A 193 -10.84 4.39 1.81
C LYS A 193 -9.66 3.54 2.25
N TRP A 194 -9.86 2.68 3.24
CA TRP A 194 -8.85 1.71 3.66
C TRP A 194 -8.52 0.72 2.53
N THR A 195 -9.54 0.16 1.87
CA THR A 195 -9.33 -0.74 0.73
C THR A 195 -8.58 -0.03 -0.41
N GLU A 196 -8.87 1.24 -0.68
CA GLU A 196 -8.11 2.04 -1.64
C GLU A 196 -6.66 2.24 -1.22
N ASP A 197 -6.40 2.58 0.04
CA ASP A 197 -5.05 2.79 0.55
C ASP A 197 -4.21 1.49 0.49
N ILE A 198 -4.82 0.33 0.76
CA ILE A 198 -4.18 -0.99 0.55
C ILE A 198 -3.78 -1.18 -0.92
N VAL A 199 -4.67 -0.88 -1.86
CA VAL A 199 -4.39 -1.08 -3.28
C VAL A 199 -3.32 -0.11 -3.77
N LYS A 200 -3.35 1.15 -3.35
CA LYS A 200 -2.28 2.12 -3.64
C LYS A 200 -0.95 1.64 -3.08
N ALA A 201 -0.92 1.17 -1.82
CA ALA A 201 0.28 0.62 -1.19
C ALA A 201 0.87 -0.53 -2.00
N ARG A 202 0.03 -1.48 -2.45
CA ARG A 202 0.46 -2.58 -3.33
C ARG A 202 1.02 -2.10 -4.65
N VAL A 203 0.40 -1.09 -5.27
CA VAL A 203 0.90 -0.55 -6.54
C VAL A 203 2.25 0.12 -6.31
N GLU A 204 2.37 0.99 -5.32
CA GLU A 204 3.61 1.69 -4.97
C GLU A 204 4.74 0.73 -4.56
N GLY A 205 4.43 -0.32 -3.78
CA GLY A 205 5.42 -1.27 -3.29
C GLY A 205 6.14 -2.08 -4.36
N ARG A 206 5.64 -2.06 -5.60
CA ARG A 206 6.31 -2.70 -6.75
C ARG A 206 7.43 -1.86 -7.34
N PHE A 207 7.46 -0.57 -7.02
CA PHE A 207 8.40 0.39 -7.60
C PHE A 207 9.34 0.92 -6.53
N SER A 208 10.60 1.12 -6.91
CA SER A 208 11.57 1.76 -6.03
C SER A 208 11.18 3.23 -5.80
N GLU A 209 11.73 3.83 -4.75
CA GLU A 209 11.45 5.24 -4.45
C GLU A 209 11.90 6.18 -5.56
N GLY A 210 13.13 6.03 -6.05
CA GLY A 210 13.63 6.84 -7.16
C GLY A 210 12.81 6.69 -8.43
N GLU A 211 12.18 5.53 -8.66
CA GLU A 211 11.27 5.36 -9.78
C GLU A 211 9.93 6.08 -9.56
N ARG A 212 9.38 6.05 -8.34
CA ARG A 212 8.14 6.76 -8.00
C ARG A 212 8.29 8.28 -8.04
N GLU A 213 9.50 8.79 -7.87
CA GLU A 213 9.83 10.22 -7.98
C GLU A 213 10.12 10.66 -9.41
N ASP A 214 10.31 9.70 -10.33
CA ASP A 214 10.52 10.00 -11.74
C ASP A 214 9.22 10.55 -12.38
N PRO A 215 9.28 11.65 -13.15
CA PRO A 215 8.11 12.23 -13.81
C PRO A 215 7.39 11.29 -14.79
N THR A 216 8.06 10.25 -15.26
CA THR A 216 7.48 9.23 -16.13
C THR A 216 6.62 8.22 -15.37
N TRP A 217 6.77 8.13 -14.04
CA TRP A 217 5.93 7.30 -13.19
C TRP A 217 4.76 8.10 -12.62
N THR A 218 3.53 7.58 -12.79
CA THR A 218 2.35 8.14 -12.13
C THR A 218 1.40 7.05 -11.66
N LEU A 219 0.76 7.29 -10.51
CA LEU A 219 -0.35 6.48 -10.04
C LEU A 219 -1.68 7.08 -10.54
N ARG A 220 -2.42 6.32 -11.34
CA ARG A 220 -3.74 6.70 -11.85
C ARG A 220 -4.80 5.81 -11.23
N CYS A 221 -5.94 6.42 -10.90
CA CYS A 221 -7.12 5.70 -10.45
C CYS A 221 -8.30 6.09 -11.34
N SER A 222 -9.11 5.10 -11.72
CA SER A 222 -10.38 5.31 -12.40
C SER A 222 -11.45 4.41 -11.78
N ARG A 223 -12.62 4.99 -11.49
CA ARG A 223 -13.79 4.25 -10.99
C ARG A 223 -14.82 4.16 -12.11
N LEU A 224 -15.27 2.95 -12.41
CA LEU A 224 -16.33 2.71 -13.39
C LEU A 224 -17.70 2.81 -12.68
N PRO A 225 -18.55 3.79 -13.02
CA PRO A 225 -19.80 4.07 -12.30
C PRO A 225 -20.75 2.86 -12.23
N ASP A 226 -20.79 2.04 -13.27
CA ASP A 226 -21.85 1.04 -13.45
C ASP A 226 -21.56 -0.31 -12.77
N ASN A 227 -20.34 -0.56 -12.30
CA ASN A 227 -19.90 -1.89 -11.85
C ASN A 227 -19.15 -1.91 -10.51
N ASN A 228 -19.10 -0.80 -9.76
CA ASN A 228 -18.30 -0.67 -8.53
C ASN A 228 -16.82 -1.11 -8.68
N LEU A 229 -16.30 -1.15 -9.91
CA LEU A 229 -14.92 -1.53 -10.18
C LEU A 229 -14.03 -0.28 -10.16
N GLY A 230 -13.08 -0.27 -9.23
CA GLY A 230 -11.97 0.67 -9.21
C GLY A 230 -10.71 0.05 -9.81
N ILE A 231 -10.08 0.76 -10.75
CA ILE A 231 -8.81 0.39 -11.34
C ILE A 231 -7.74 1.32 -10.80
N PHE A 232 -6.69 0.75 -10.22
CA PHE A 232 -5.47 1.46 -9.85
C PHE A 232 -4.34 1.02 -10.77
N ALA A 233 -3.80 1.96 -11.52
CA ALA A 233 -2.78 1.72 -12.52
C ALA A 233 -1.51 2.51 -12.18
N ALA A 234 -0.38 1.82 -12.08
CA ALA A 234 0.92 2.47 -12.26
C ALA A 234 1.13 2.67 -13.76
N VAL A 235 1.37 3.91 -14.17
CA VAL A 235 1.72 4.32 -15.53
C VAL A 235 3.18 4.70 -15.53
N PHE A 236 4.01 4.03 -16.31
CA PHE A 236 5.45 4.26 -16.34
C PHE A 236 6.05 3.88 -17.68
N GLN A 237 7.19 4.48 -18.03
CA GLN A 237 7.94 4.12 -19.23
C GLN A 237 8.97 3.02 -18.91
N GLU A 238 9.02 1.96 -19.71
CA GLU A 238 10.01 0.88 -19.56
C GLU A 238 10.54 0.44 -20.93
N GLY A 239 11.84 0.62 -21.16
CA GLY A 239 12.51 0.10 -22.36
C GLY A 239 12.72 -1.41 -22.29
N ALA A 240 12.68 -2.09 -23.44
CA ALA A 240 12.83 -3.55 -23.54
C ALA A 240 14.09 -4.10 -22.83
N ASP A 241 15.22 -3.40 -22.95
CA ASP A 241 16.52 -3.81 -22.39
C ASP A 241 16.80 -3.22 -21.00
N GLN A 242 15.84 -2.51 -20.41
CA GLN A 242 16.02 -1.89 -19.11
C GLN A 242 15.79 -2.92 -17.99
N LEU A 243 16.81 -3.12 -17.15
CA LEU A 243 16.69 -3.77 -15.86
C LEU A 243 16.65 -2.68 -14.80
N ILE A 244 15.52 -2.57 -14.10
CA ILE A 244 15.35 -1.58 -13.04
C ILE A 244 15.60 -2.26 -11.71
N GLU A 245 16.65 -1.82 -11.02
CA GLU A 245 17.02 -2.33 -9.70
C GLU A 245 15.92 -2.05 -8.67
N GLY A 246 15.59 -3.05 -7.85
CA GLY A 246 14.61 -2.92 -6.78
C GLY A 246 13.13 -2.97 -7.23
N ARG A 247 12.84 -3.10 -8.54
CA ARG A 247 11.48 -3.33 -9.04
C ARG A 247 11.02 -4.75 -8.72
N ARG A 248 9.86 -4.88 -8.09
CA ARG A 248 9.27 -6.18 -7.70
C ARG A 248 8.46 -6.81 -8.83
N GLU A 249 7.77 -7.91 -8.55
CA GLU A 249 6.93 -8.58 -9.53
C GLU A 249 5.87 -7.62 -10.14
N PRO A 250 5.55 -7.77 -11.43
CA PRO A 250 4.50 -7.01 -12.09
C PRO A 250 3.10 -7.29 -11.49
N ALA A 251 2.14 -6.42 -11.78
CA ALA A 251 0.75 -6.69 -11.40
C ALA A 251 0.20 -7.88 -12.19
N PRO A 252 -0.80 -8.60 -11.64
CA PRO A 252 -1.45 -9.71 -12.34
C PRO A 252 -2.05 -9.32 -13.69
N ILE A 253 -2.49 -8.07 -13.85
CA ILE A 253 -2.91 -7.51 -15.14
C ILE A 253 -1.84 -6.52 -15.61
N ARG A 254 -1.26 -6.77 -16.78
CA ARG A 254 -0.33 -5.88 -17.46
C ARG A 254 -0.90 -5.41 -18.78
N VAL A 255 -0.96 -4.10 -18.97
CA VAL A 255 -1.33 -3.44 -20.22
C VAL A 255 -0.07 -2.85 -20.82
N VAL A 256 0.19 -3.11 -22.10
CA VAL A 256 1.36 -2.60 -22.82
C VAL A 256 0.87 -1.83 -24.04
N VAL A 257 1.23 -0.55 -24.13
CA VAL A 257 0.87 0.30 -25.26
C VAL A 257 2.01 0.32 -26.29
N ASP A 258 1.66 0.08 -27.56
CA ASP A 258 2.56 0.09 -28.71
C ASP A 258 3.86 -0.71 -28.46
N HIS A 259 3.72 -1.97 -28.04
CA HIS A 259 4.85 -2.84 -27.69
C HIS A 259 5.94 -2.92 -28.78
N GLU A 260 5.54 -2.78 -30.05
CA GLU A 260 6.41 -2.76 -31.22
C GLU A 260 7.40 -1.58 -31.25
N LYS A 261 7.16 -0.55 -30.44
CA LYS A 261 8.04 0.62 -30.28
C LYS A 261 9.15 0.40 -29.24
N GLY A 262 9.35 -0.84 -28.77
CA GLY A 262 10.44 -1.21 -27.87
C GLY A 262 10.08 -1.21 -26.39
N THR A 263 8.79 -1.30 -26.05
CA THR A 263 8.32 -1.45 -24.66
C THR A 263 8.52 -2.88 -24.20
N LYS A 264 9.01 -3.06 -22.98
CA LYS A 264 9.19 -4.40 -22.40
C LYS A 264 7.83 -5.09 -22.21
N GLY A 265 7.64 -6.21 -22.91
CA GLY A 265 6.52 -7.11 -22.63
C GLY A 265 6.74 -7.90 -21.34
N ALA A 266 5.66 -8.44 -20.77
CA ALA A 266 5.77 -9.55 -19.82
C ALA A 266 4.86 -10.68 -20.29
N PRO A 267 5.41 -11.87 -20.60
CA PRO A 267 4.59 -12.98 -21.04
C PRO A 267 3.67 -13.45 -19.91
N ILE A 268 2.45 -13.86 -20.28
CA ILE A 268 1.49 -14.48 -19.39
C ILE A 268 2.14 -15.68 -18.67
N GLY A 269 1.86 -15.82 -17.38
CA GLY A 269 2.38 -16.91 -16.54
C GLY A 269 3.78 -16.67 -15.98
N HIS A 270 4.48 -15.63 -16.41
CA HIS A 270 5.75 -15.24 -15.81
C HIS A 270 5.55 -14.19 -14.71
N TYR A 271 6.26 -14.37 -13.59
CA TYR A 271 6.30 -13.41 -12.46
C TYR A 271 4.91 -12.98 -11.96
N GLY A 272 3.93 -13.89 -11.96
CA GLY A 272 2.58 -13.62 -11.45
C GLY A 272 1.65 -12.89 -12.42
N VAL A 273 2.05 -12.63 -13.67
CA VAL A 273 1.16 -12.04 -14.69
C VAL A 273 0.11 -13.06 -15.13
N GLU A 274 -1.16 -12.75 -14.89
CA GLU A 274 -2.31 -13.58 -15.25
C GLU A 274 -2.96 -13.12 -16.56
N VAL A 275 -2.93 -11.81 -16.85
CA VAL A 275 -3.57 -11.20 -18.01
C VAL A 275 -2.62 -10.18 -18.64
N THR A 276 -2.41 -10.29 -19.94
CA THR A 276 -1.70 -9.29 -20.75
C THR A 276 -2.66 -8.63 -21.72
N VAL A 277 -2.55 -7.32 -21.86
CA VAL A 277 -3.36 -6.51 -22.78
C VAL A 277 -2.42 -5.68 -23.64
N ASN A 278 -2.25 -6.05 -24.91
CA ASN A 278 -1.49 -5.25 -25.86
C ASN A 278 -2.43 -4.24 -26.52
N VAL A 279 -2.09 -2.96 -26.47
CA VAL A 279 -2.88 -1.87 -27.02
C VAL A 279 -2.10 -1.21 -28.13
N HIS A 280 -2.64 -1.23 -29.35
CA HIS A 280 -2.10 -0.44 -30.46
C HIS A 280 -2.89 0.85 -30.55
N SER A 281 -2.22 1.97 -30.27
CA SER A 281 -2.83 3.28 -30.03
C SER A 281 -3.24 4.02 -31.31
N GLY A 282 -2.53 3.81 -32.41
CA GLY A 282 -2.86 4.40 -33.72
C GLY A 282 -3.00 5.93 -33.67
N ASP A 283 -4.16 6.45 -34.07
CA ASP A 283 -4.50 7.88 -34.05
C ASP A 283 -5.20 8.32 -32.74
N MET A 284 -5.27 7.43 -31.75
CA MET A 284 -5.95 7.61 -30.45
C MET A 284 -7.46 7.86 -30.52
N ARG A 285 -8.10 7.73 -31.69
CA ARG A 285 -9.57 7.77 -31.78
C ARG A 285 -10.17 6.40 -31.50
N ARG A 286 -9.51 5.38 -32.03
CA ARG A 286 -9.81 3.98 -31.79
C ARG A 286 -8.51 3.25 -31.48
N VAL A 287 -8.60 2.29 -30.56
CA VAL A 287 -7.45 1.48 -30.16
C VAL A 287 -7.75 0.01 -30.41
N ASN A 288 -6.74 -0.71 -30.90
CA ASN A 288 -6.82 -2.16 -31.03
C ASN A 288 -6.28 -2.81 -29.76
N MET A 289 -7.17 -3.50 -29.05
CA MET A 289 -6.86 -4.15 -27.79
C MET A 289 -6.82 -5.67 -27.97
N GLN A 290 -5.67 -6.28 -27.69
CA GLN A 290 -5.49 -7.72 -27.68
C GLN A 290 -5.30 -8.19 -26.24
N THR A 291 -6.33 -8.80 -25.68
CA THR A 291 -6.29 -9.36 -24.32
C THR A 291 -6.03 -10.86 -24.39
N ALA A 292 -5.07 -11.33 -23.62
CA ALA A 292 -4.80 -12.75 -23.46
C ALA A 292 -4.67 -13.08 -21.97
N GLY A 293 -5.26 -14.18 -21.55
CA GLY A 293 -5.25 -14.64 -20.14
C GLY A 293 -4.61 -16.02 -19.96
N LEU A 294 -4.22 -16.33 -18.73
CA LEU A 294 -3.59 -17.60 -18.33
C LEU A 294 -4.42 -18.84 -18.70
N ASN A 295 -5.74 -18.69 -18.80
CA ASN A 295 -6.67 -19.76 -19.19
C ASN A 295 -6.69 -20.06 -20.70
N GLY A 296 -5.80 -19.44 -21.49
CA GLY A 296 -5.71 -19.59 -22.94
C GLY A 296 -6.78 -18.84 -23.72
N LYS A 297 -7.68 -18.10 -23.05
CA LYS A 297 -8.66 -17.24 -23.74
C LYS A 297 -7.98 -15.99 -24.26
N GLN A 298 -8.31 -15.65 -25.50
CA GLN A 298 -7.82 -14.46 -26.17
C GLN A 298 -8.99 -13.68 -26.77
N PHE A 299 -8.88 -12.36 -26.74
CA PHE A 299 -9.86 -11.42 -27.29
C PHE A 299 -9.13 -10.36 -28.09
N ALA A 300 -9.66 -10.05 -29.27
CA ALA A 300 -9.24 -8.90 -30.06
C ALA A 300 -10.44 -7.97 -30.20
N ASP A 301 -10.31 -6.76 -29.67
CA ASP A 301 -11.36 -5.76 -29.66
C ASP A 301 -10.83 -4.49 -30.36
N ASP A 302 -11.61 -3.94 -31.29
CA ASP A 302 -11.39 -2.59 -31.84
C ASP A 302 -12.39 -1.65 -31.17
N VAL A 303 -11.89 -0.76 -30.30
CA VAL A 303 -12.73 0.05 -29.40
C VAL A 303 -12.46 1.53 -29.59
N ALA A 304 -13.52 2.33 -29.46
CA ALA A 304 -13.36 3.77 -29.28
C ALA A 304 -12.59 4.04 -27.97
N LEU A 305 -11.79 5.11 -27.93
CA LEU A 305 -10.98 5.42 -26.75
C LEU A 305 -11.82 5.57 -25.47
N GLU A 306 -13.03 6.13 -25.58
CA GLU A 306 -13.99 6.28 -24.47
C GLU A 306 -14.48 4.94 -23.90
N ASP A 307 -14.52 3.89 -24.72
CA ASP A 307 -14.95 2.55 -24.35
C ASP A 307 -13.79 1.65 -23.88
N PHE A 308 -12.56 2.17 -23.82
CA PHE A 308 -11.38 1.40 -23.47
C PHE A 308 -11.49 0.77 -22.07
N LEU A 309 -11.71 1.58 -21.03
CA LEU A 309 -11.79 1.07 -19.65
C LEU A 309 -12.99 0.13 -19.42
N PRO A 310 -14.22 0.44 -19.91
CA PRO A 310 -15.32 -0.50 -19.86
C PRO A 310 -15.01 -1.84 -20.52
N THR A 311 -14.33 -1.82 -21.68
CA THR A 311 -13.98 -3.07 -22.39
C THR A 311 -12.89 -3.83 -21.65
N LEU A 312 -11.83 -3.15 -21.20
CA LEU A 312 -10.77 -3.73 -20.38
C LEU A 312 -11.36 -4.44 -19.17
N SER A 313 -12.21 -3.76 -18.40
CA SER A 313 -12.90 -4.30 -17.23
C SER A 313 -13.69 -5.59 -17.52
N ARG A 314 -14.43 -5.63 -18.65
CA ARG A 314 -15.17 -6.84 -19.05
C ARG A 314 -14.26 -8.02 -19.37
N ARG A 315 -13.10 -7.75 -19.98
CA ARG A 315 -12.13 -8.78 -20.38
C ARG A 315 -11.21 -9.21 -19.24
N SER A 316 -11.05 -8.38 -18.21
CA SER A 316 -10.08 -8.55 -17.13
C SER A 316 -10.66 -8.96 -15.79
N LYS A 317 -11.96 -9.32 -15.70
CA LYS A 317 -12.62 -9.69 -14.43
C LYS A 317 -11.82 -10.75 -13.66
N SER A 318 -11.04 -10.28 -12.70
CA SER A 318 -10.41 -11.06 -11.64
C SER A 318 -11.42 -11.24 -10.49
N ARG A 319 -11.15 -12.15 -9.56
CA ARG A 319 -12.04 -12.41 -8.41
C ARG A 319 -12.00 -11.32 -7.32
N GLU A 320 -11.29 -10.21 -7.51
CA GLU A 320 -11.10 -9.15 -6.49
C GLU A 320 -11.90 -7.87 -6.79
N ALA A 321 -12.43 -7.22 -5.75
CA ALA A 321 -13.27 -6.00 -5.86
C ALA A 321 -12.48 -4.76 -6.37
N LEU A 322 -11.17 -4.72 -6.14
CA LEU A 322 -10.24 -3.75 -6.71
C LEU A 322 -9.05 -4.51 -7.27
N THR A 323 -8.77 -4.37 -8.56
CA THR A 323 -7.68 -5.09 -9.20
C THR A 323 -6.53 -4.13 -9.54
N PRO A 324 -5.30 -4.36 -9.05
CA PRO A 324 -4.16 -3.57 -9.45
C PRO A 324 -3.79 -3.87 -10.92
N ILE A 325 -3.54 -2.82 -11.70
CA ILE A 325 -3.12 -2.90 -13.10
C ILE A 325 -1.74 -2.24 -13.24
N SER A 326 -0.89 -2.77 -14.11
CA SER A 326 0.29 -2.05 -14.61
C SER A 326 0.01 -1.60 -16.03
N LEU A 327 0.15 -0.31 -16.31
CA LEU A 327 0.05 0.24 -17.66
C LEU A 327 1.45 0.71 -18.06
N CYS A 328 2.07 0.00 -18.99
CA CYS A 328 3.37 0.33 -19.58
C CYS A 328 3.18 0.92 -20.97
#